data_AF-A0A804QSJ4-F1
#
_entry.id   AF-A0A804QSJ4-F1
#
_cell.length_a   1.000
_cell.length_b   1.000
_cell.length_c   1.000
_cell.angle_alpha   90.00
_cell.angle_beta   90.00
_cell.angle_gamma   90.00
#
_symmetry.space_group_name_H-M   'P 1'
#
loop_
_entity.id
_entity.type
_entity.pdbx_description
1 polymer ?
#
loop_
_entity_poly.entity_id
_entity_poly.type
_entity_poly.pdbx_seq_one_letter_code
_entity_poly.pdbx_strand_id
1 'polypeptide(L)'
;MTPRPRLLLLLLAIALPAASAASTLAVSASSTSPTVCGVAEPNGTVYCAPLQGPSSSNSASPVAPSAIAFAELSAGRGFVCGLQAGGAALFCWPSTPAPQWGQLRRLYNGPAPLAD
;
A
#
# COMPACT_ATOMS: atom_id res chain seq x y z
N MET A 1 32.40 22.64 24.29
CA MET A 1 31.62 22.74 23.03
C MET A 1 30.17 22.35 23.34
N THR A 2 29.30 23.32 23.57
CA THR A 2 27.87 23.07 23.80
C THR A 2 27.19 22.85 22.44
N PRO A 3 26.57 21.69 22.17
CA PRO A 3 25.85 21.47 20.91
C PRO A 3 24.71 22.48 20.81
N ARG A 4 24.60 23.18 19.67
CA ARG A 4 23.59 24.22 19.45
C ARG A 4 22.19 23.59 19.56
N PRO A 5 21.33 24.01 20.50
CA PRO A 5 20.02 23.37 20.74
C PRO A 5 19.11 23.39 19.51
N ARG A 6 19.31 24.35 18.60
CA ARG A 6 18.61 24.41 17.30
C ARG A 6 18.90 23.22 16.38
N LEU A 7 20.11 22.67 16.40
CA LEU A 7 20.47 21.52 15.56
C LEU A 7 19.81 20.25 16.07
N LEU A 8 19.73 20.08 17.40
CA LEU A 8 19.04 18.95 18.03
C LEU A 8 17.53 18.98 17.73
N LEU A 9 16.91 20.17 17.76
CA LEU A 9 15.49 20.34 17.42
C LEU A 9 15.20 20.01 15.95
N LEU A 10 16.09 20.40 15.03
CA LEU A 10 15.97 20.08 13.62
C LEU A 10 16.10 18.57 13.37
N LEU A 11 17.06 17.91 14.02
CA LEU A 11 17.25 16.46 13.94
C LEU A 11 16.05 15.70 14.51
N LEU A 12 15.47 16.20 15.62
CA LEU A 12 14.25 15.62 16.20
C LEU A 12 13.05 15.80 15.26
N ALA A 13 12.93 16.95 14.59
CA ALA A 13 11.88 17.20 13.59
C ALA A 13 11.99 16.30 12.35
N ILE A 14 13.22 15.98 11.91
CA ILE A 14 13.48 15.04 10.80
C ILE A 14 13.25 13.58 11.24
N ALA A 15 13.41 13.29 12.53
CA ALA A 15 13.19 11.96 13.12
C ALA A 15 11.73 11.71 13.56
N LEU A 16 10.82 12.69 13.41
CA LEU A 16 9.40 12.39 13.51
C LEU A 16 9.07 11.41 12.38
N PRO A 17 8.51 10.22 12.68
CA PRO A 17 8.04 9.35 11.63
C PRO A 17 7.05 10.16 10.79
N ALA A 18 7.30 10.26 9.48
CA ALA A 18 6.25 10.61 8.51
C ALA A 18 5.22 9.46 8.55
N ALA A 19 4.47 9.39 9.64
CA ALA A 19 3.62 8.28 9.97
C ALA A 19 2.44 8.33 9.00
N SER A 20 2.45 7.40 8.04
CA SER A 20 1.45 7.15 7.00
C SER A 20 1.32 8.20 5.88
N ALA A 21 2.43 8.51 5.19
CA ALA A 21 2.28 8.96 3.80
C ALA A 21 1.97 7.73 2.92
N ALA A 22 1.03 7.87 1.98
CA ALA A 22 0.83 6.90 0.92
C ALA A 22 1.32 7.48 -0.41
N SER A 23 2.07 6.71 -1.19
CA SER A 23 2.58 7.12 -2.51
C SER A 23 1.57 6.92 -3.64
N THR A 24 0.70 5.91 -3.50
CA THR A 24 -0.35 5.58 -4.48
C THR A 24 -1.62 5.08 -3.77
N LEU A 25 -2.78 5.34 -4.37
CA LEU A 25 -4.09 4.89 -3.90
C LEU A 25 -4.87 4.27 -5.06
N ALA A 26 -5.60 3.18 -4.78
CA ALA A 26 -6.49 2.55 -5.74
C ALA A 26 -7.84 2.23 -5.09
N VAL A 27 -8.93 2.50 -5.81
CA VAL A 27 -10.31 2.28 -5.34
C VAL A 27 -10.96 1.17 -6.16
N SER A 28 -11.24 0.04 -5.53
CA SER A 28 -12.03 -1.03 -6.14
C SER A 28 -13.52 -0.73 -5.97
N ALA A 29 -14.22 -0.53 -7.08
CA ALA A 29 -15.68 -0.40 -7.08
C ALA A 29 -16.33 -1.78 -6.86
N SER A 30 -17.06 -1.94 -5.77
CA SER A 30 -17.93 -3.11 -5.55
C SER A 30 -19.29 -2.59 -5.08
N SER A 31 -20.38 -3.19 -5.57
CA SER A 31 -21.74 -2.82 -5.17
C SER A 31 -22.04 -3.17 -3.71
N THR A 32 -21.27 -4.08 -3.12
CA THR A 32 -21.49 -4.58 -1.76
C THR A 32 -20.47 -4.07 -0.77
N SER A 33 -19.24 -3.81 -1.20
CA SER A 33 -18.13 -3.38 -0.33
C SER A 33 -17.02 -2.74 -1.15
N PRO A 34 -17.19 -1.47 -1.59
CA PRO A 34 -16.10 -0.74 -2.22
C PRO A 34 -14.91 -0.71 -1.28
N THR A 35 -13.69 -0.78 -1.81
CA THR A 35 -12.47 -0.90 -1.00
C THR A 35 -11.43 0.09 -1.51
N VAL A 36 -10.82 0.83 -0.59
CA VAL A 36 -9.66 1.69 -0.89
C VAL A 36 -8.40 0.99 -0.42
N CYS A 37 -7.38 0.99 -1.26
CA CYS A 37 -6.06 0.47 -0.94
C CYS A 37 -5.00 1.54 -1.16
N GLY A 38 -3.95 1.54 -0.35
CA GLY A 38 -2.83 2.46 -0.47
C GLY A 38 -1.49 1.81 -0.15
N VAL A 39 -0.45 2.23 -0.85
CA VAL A 39 0.94 1.85 -0.56
C VAL A 39 1.49 2.79 0.50
N ALA A 40 1.87 2.26 1.66
CA ALA A 40 2.49 3.04 2.71
C ALA A 40 3.98 3.29 2.43
N GLU A 41 4.38 4.55 2.57
CA GLU A 41 5.79 4.94 2.61
C GLU A 41 6.37 4.70 4.02
N PRO A 42 7.66 4.32 4.13
CA PRO A 42 8.63 4.05 3.05
C PRO A 42 8.72 2.56 2.67
N ASN A 43 7.93 1.69 3.30
CA ASN A 43 8.13 0.24 3.22
C ASN A 43 7.40 -0.44 2.04
N GLY A 44 6.60 0.30 1.28
CA GLY A 44 5.85 -0.24 0.14
C GLY A 44 4.72 -1.20 0.54
N THR A 45 4.33 -1.24 1.82
CA THR A 45 3.28 -2.15 2.30
C THR A 45 1.92 -1.64 1.86
N VAL A 46 1.13 -2.50 1.22
CA VAL A 46 -0.23 -2.16 0.83
C VAL A 46 -1.17 -2.38 2.00
N TYR A 47 -1.96 -1.36 2.32
CA TYR A 47 -3.07 -1.44 3.26
C TYR A 47 -4.39 -1.25 2.51
N CYS A 48 -5.39 -2.08 2.80
CA CYS A 48 -6.73 -1.95 2.23
C CYS A 48 -7.77 -1.79 3.34
N ALA A 49 -8.74 -0.90 3.13
CA ALA A 49 -9.88 -0.71 4.00
C ALA A 49 -11.17 -0.76 3.18
N PRO A 50 -12.19 -1.50 3.66
CA PRO A 50 -13.51 -1.40 3.07
C PRO A 50 -14.06 0.01 3.32
N LEU A 51 -14.63 0.62 2.29
CA LEU A 51 -15.42 1.84 2.36
C LEU A 51 -16.85 1.45 2.74
N GLN A 52 -17.02 0.90 3.94
CA GLN A 52 -18.35 0.69 4.50
C GLN A 52 -18.79 1.96 5.25
N GLY A 53 -20.10 2.17 5.39
CA GLY A 53 -20.70 3.38 5.95
C GLY A 53 -20.23 3.70 7.39
N PRO A 54 -20.72 4.79 8.00
CA PRO A 54 -20.18 5.41 9.23
C PRO A 54 -20.15 4.54 10.50
N SER A 55 -20.47 3.25 10.40
CA SER A 55 -20.63 2.30 11.50
C SER A 55 -19.78 1.04 11.36
N SER A 56 -18.98 0.92 10.30
CA SER A 56 -18.05 -0.19 10.15
C SER A 56 -16.67 0.20 10.66
N SER A 57 -16.06 -0.67 11.46
CA SER A 57 -14.66 -0.54 11.87
C SER A 57 -13.77 -0.51 10.62
N ASN A 58 -13.45 0.68 10.11
CA ASN A 58 -12.62 0.93 8.93
C ASN A 58 -11.13 0.63 9.19
N SER A 59 -10.85 -0.52 9.80
CA SER A 59 -9.47 -0.94 10.07
C SER A 59 -8.84 -1.37 8.77
N ALA A 60 -7.85 -0.61 8.31
CA ALA A 60 -7.04 -1.00 7.17
C ALA A 60 -6.23 -2.24 7.54
N SER A 61 -6.25 -3.25 6.66
CA SER A 61 -5.52 -4.51 6.84
C SER A 61 -4.37 -4.59 5.83
N PRO A 62 -3.18 -5.06 6.22
CA PRO A 62 -2.09 -5.27 5.27
C PRO A 62 -2.42 -6.40 4.29
N VAL A 63 -2.16 -6.18 3.00
CA VAL A 63 -2.48 -7.13 1.92
C VAL A 63 -1.49 -8.29 1.83
N ALA A 64 -0.23 -7.99 2.11
CA ALA A 64 0.87 -8.93 1.99
C ALA A 64 1.73 -8.88 3.25
N PRO A 65 2.33 -10.01 3.68
CA PRO A 65 3.45 -9.95 4.59
C PRO A 65 4.55 -9.09 3.96
N SER A 66 5.33 -8.41 4.81
CA SER A 66 6.35 -7.39 4.52
C SER A 66 7.47 -7.77 3.53
N ALA A 67 7.36 -8.91 2.83
CA ALA A 67 8.33 -9.42 1.87
C ALA A 67 8.20 -8.81 0.46
N ILE A 68 7.03 -8.27 0.10
CA ILE A 68 6.82 -7.60 -1.19
C ILE A 68 6.51 -6.13 -0.96
N ALA A 69 7.42 -5.26 -1.38
CA ALA A 69 7.17 -3.83 -1.48
C ALA A 69 6.50 -3.53 -2.84
N PHE A 70 5.43 -2.77 -2.82
CA PHE A 70 4.74 -2.28 -4.01
C PHE A 70 5.11 -0.82 -4.27
N ALA A 71 5.20 -0.44 -5.54
CA ALA A 71 5.41 0.95 -5.96
C ALA A 71 4.10 1.62 -6.39
N GLU A 72 3.24 0.84 -7.07
CA GLU A 72 2.00 1.35 -7.66
C GLU A 72 0.83 0.40 -7.46
N LEU A 73 -0.38 0.95 -7.45
CA LEU A 73 -1.63 0.21 -7.38
C LEU A 73 -2.58 0.67 -8.48
N SER A 74 -3.37 -0.28 -8.98
CA SER A 74 -4.52 -0.04 -9.84
C SER A 74 -5.67 -0.94 -9.40
N ALA A 75 -6.92 -0.48 -9.52
CA ALA A 75 -8.07 -1.24 -9.08
C ALA A 75 -9.22 -1.14 -10.08
N GLY A 76 -10.05 -2.18 -10.10
CA GLY A 76 -11.24 -2.25 -10.94
C GLY A 76 -12.46 -2.70 -10.16
N ARG A 77 -13.39 -3.39 -10.83
CA ARG A 77 -14.60 -3.90 -10.17
C ARG A 77 -14.31 -5.22 -9.45
N GLY A 78 -14.06 -5.16 -8.14
CA GLY A 78 -13.87 -6.34 -7.28
C GLY A 78 -12.43 -6.86 -7.20
N PHE A 79 -11.45 -6.15 -7.75
CA PHE A 79 -10.04 -6.54 -7.71
C PHE A 79 -9.12 -5.33 -7.53
N VAL A 80 -7.93 -5.62 -7.01
CA VAL A 80 -6.81 -4.68 -6.91
C VAL A 80 -5.57 -5.37 -7.47
N CYS A 81 -4.77 -4.62 -8.21
CA CYS A 81 -3.49 -5.03 -8.73
C CYS A 81 -2.40 -4.10 -8.20
N GLY A 82 -1.22 -4.64 -7.95
CA GLY A 82 -0.06 -3.89 -7.53
C GLY A 82 1.18 -4.28 -8.33
N LEU A 83 1.96 -3.26 -8.70
CA LEU A 83 3.27 -3.43 -9.30
C LEU A 83 4.30 -3.50 -8.18
N GLN A 84 5.07 -4.59 -8.14
CA GLN A 84 6.18 -4.74 -7.21
C GLN A 84 7.20 -3.63 -7.46
N ALA A 85 7.80 -3.09 -6.40
CA ALA A 85 8.92 -2.17 -6.49
C ALA A 85 10.03 -2.77 -7.39
N GLY A 86 10.51 -1.97 -8.34
CA GLY A 86 11.42 -2.40 -9.40
C GLY A 86 10.74 -2.99 -10.64
N GLY A 87 9.41 -3.05 -10.71
CA GLY A 87 8.64 -3.31 -11.95
C GLY A 87 8.68 -4.75 -12.48
N ALA A 88 9.46 -5.64 -11.88
CA ALA A 88 9.69 -6.99 -12.39
C ALA A 88 8.54 -7.98 -12.13
N ALA A 89 7.57 -7.63 -11.28
CA ALA A 89 6.43 -8.47 -10.98
C ALA A 89 5.14 -7.67 -10.78
N LEU A 90 4.04 -8.21 -11.31
CA LEU A 90 2.68 -7.67 -11.13
C LEU A 90 1.85 -8.71 -10.38
N PHE A 91 1.14 -8.27 -9.34
CA PHE A 91 0.24 -9.12 -8.57
C PHE A 91 -1.18 -8.56 -8.62
N CYS A 92 -2.18 -9.43 -8.68
CA CYS A 92 -3.57 -9.04 -8.50
C CYS A 92 -4.25 -9.93 -7.46
N TRP A 93 -5.20 -9.37 -6.75
CA TRP A 93 -5.99 -10.05 -5.72
C TRP A 93 -7.43 -9.51 -5.70
N PRO A 94 -8.41 -10.31 -5.23
CA PRO A 94 -9.77 -9.82 -4.98
C PRO A 94 -9.76 -8.71 -3.93
N SER A 95 -10.58 -7.67 -4.10
CA SER A 95 -10.68 -6.60 -3.10
C SER A 95 -11.47 -6.99 -1.86
N THR A 96 -12.32 -8.01 -1.99
CA THR A 96 -13.14 -8.57 -0.92
C THR A 96 -13.22 -10.09 -1.08
N PRO A 97 -13.13 -10.90 -0.01
CA PRO A 97 -12.83 -10.49 1.38
C PRO A 97 -11.41 -9.92 1.52
N ALA A 98 -11.06 -9.43 2.72
CA ALA A 98 -9.74 -8.86 2.98
C ALA A 98 -8.62 -9.78 2.43
N PRO A 99 -7.63 -9.21 1.72
CA PRO A 99 -6.64 -10.01 1.03
C PRO A 99 -5.87 -10.90 1.99
N GLN A 100 -5.78 -12.16 1.63
CA GLN A 100 -4.89 -13.12 2.26
C GLN A 100 -3.73 -13.40 1.32
N TRP A 101 -2.54 -13.68 1.86
CA TRP A 101 -1.35 -14.00 1.05
C TRP A 101 -1.61 -15.07 -0.03
N GLY A 102 -2.44 -16.07 0.30
CA GLY A 102 -2.82 -17.14 -0.64
C GLY A 102 -3.66 -16.70 -1.83
N GLN A 103 -4.16 -15.46 -1.84
CA GLN A 103 -5.00 -14.90 -2.91
C GLN A 103 -4.21 -14.04 -3.90
N LEU A 104 -2.94 -13.69 -3.60
CA LEU A 104 -2.12 -12.92 -4.53
C LEU A 104 -1.75 -13.80 -5.73
N ARG A 105 -2.27 -13.43 -6.90
CA ARG A 105 -1.90 -14.06 -8.18
C ARG A 105 -0.83 -13.21 -8.85
N ARG A 106 0.37 -13.76 -8.98
CA ARG A 106 1.42 -13.15 -9.79
C ARG A 106 1.04 -13.28 -11.27
N LEU A 107 0.74 -12.17 -11.91
CA LEU A 107 0.36 -12.12 -13.33
C LEU A 107 1.55 -11.85 -14.24
N TYR A 108 2.59 -11.19 -13.72
CA TYR A 108 3.83 -10.92 -14.44
C TYR A 108 5.03 -11.28 -13.57
N ASN A 109 6.04 -11.87 -14.20
CA ASN A 109 7.32 -12.20 -13.59
C ASN A 109 8.39 -12.26 -14.69
N GLY A 110 8.73 -11.10 -15.24
CA GLY A 110 9.62 -10.99 -16.39
C GLY A 110 11.06 -10.64 -16.01
N PRO A 111 12.00 -10.82 -16.95
CA PRO A 111 13.40 -10.45 -16.74
C PRO A 111 13.63 -8.92 -16.79
N ALA A 112 12.69 -8.17 -17.35
CA ALA A 112 12.73 -6.71 -17.45
C ALA A 112 11.60 -6.08 -16.63
N PRO A 113 11.78 -4.87 -16.09
CA PRO A 113 10.69 -4.13 -15.49
C PRO A 113 9.62 -3.81 -16.54
N LEU A 114 8.35 -3.83 -16.12
CA LEU A 114 7.30 -3.15 -16.86
C LEU A 114 7.65 -1.65 -16.86
N ALA A 115 7.87 -1.09 -18.05
CA ALA A 115 8.05 0.34 -18.27
C ALA A 115 6.70 0.94 -18.64
N ASP A 116 6.38 2.10 -18.06
CA ASP A 116 5.29 2.97 -18.52
C ASP A 116 5.56 3.52 -19.92
#